data_AF-A0A4V3WBK6-F1
#
_entry.id   AF-A0A4V3WBK6-F1
#
_cell.length_a   1.000
_cell.length_b   1.000
_cell.length_c   1.000
_cell.angle_alpha   90.00
_cell.angle_beta   90.00
_cell.angle_gamma   90.00
#
_symmetry.space_group_name_H-M   'P 1'
#
loop_
_entity.id
_entity.type
_entity.pdbx_description
1 polymer ?
#
loop_
_entity_poly.entity_id
_entity_poly.type
_entity_poly.pdbx_seq_one_letter_code
_entity_poly.pdbx_strand_id
1 'polypeptide(L)'
;MISSRTAYALALCVSAFFLSTAYAAEKGDDDLILRGDAQCTSCHDDADDSKPTMLELRPSVLAIGKTRHGVTADGRTPTCTDCHGESESHLNHKGSGKPPKPDLWFGKNTDTPALLRNESCLSCHQGGKHINWQSSVHANSDVACTSCHKVHTDHDKVRDKKAQTEVCFACHKEQRVQVNRPSHHPVLEGKVACTSCHDVHNDNPKTLIKSSTNDTCYSCHMEKRGPFVHSHQPVTEDCAICHNPHGTTSPNLLKSRPPFLCQSCHDGLSHHGAAASLPQGPGSGQFQTVGRACLNCHTNIHGSNSTQNSADGTAGGYVQSQSLRR
;
A
#
# COMPACT_ATOMS: atom_id res chain seq x y z
N MET A 1 -58.18 61.15 56.68
CA MET A 1 -57.88 59.78 56.20
C MET A 1 -56.99 59.90 54.96
N ILE A 2 -55.72 59.50 55.13
CA ILE A 2 -54.81 58.82 54.17
C ILE A 2 -54.45 59.52 52.82
N SER A 3 -53.13 59.84 52.73
CA SER A 3 -52.17 59.75 51.59
C SER A 3 -52.48 60.49 50.27
N SER A 4 -51.76 61.51 49.80
CA SER A 4 -50.34 61.69 49.40
C SER A 4 -49.94 61.16 48.00
N ARG A 5 -49.57 62.13 47.12
CA ARG A 5 -48.50 62.12 46.07
C ARG A 5 -48.68 61.14 44.87
N THR A 6 -48.37 61.40 43.59
CA THR A 6 -47.31 62.15 42.84
C THR A 6 -47.69 62.09 41.34
N ALA A 7 -47.70 63.19 40.55
CA ALA A 7 -46.66 63.68 39.63
C ALA A 7 -46.08 62.68 38.60
N TYR A 8 -46.29 62.94 37.30
CA TYR A 8 -45.48 62.40 36.18
C TYR A 8 -45.17 63.51 35.16
N ALA A 9 -43.91 63.54 34.75
CA ALA A 9 -43.25 64.58 33.98
C ALA A 9 -43.08 64.23 32.49
N LEU A 10 -42.89 65.29 31.70
CA LEU A 10 -42.54 65.37 30.27
C LEU A 10 -41.45 64.39 29.81
N ALA A 11 -41.57 63.90 28.57
CA ALA A 11 -40.44 63.40 27.77
C ALA A 11 -40.54 63.92 26.32
N LEU A 12 -39.60 64.79 25.95
CA LEU A 12 -39.33 65.31 24.61
C LEU A 12 -38.26 64.44 23.95
N CYS A 13 -38.51 63.99 22.71
CA CYS A 13 -37.58 63.20 21.90
C CYS A 13 -36.46 64.07 21.31
N VAL A 14 -35.20 63.72 21.56
CA VAL A 14 -34.03 64.24 20.84
C VAL A 14 -33.25 63.04 20.30
N SER A 15 -33.21 62.94 18.97
CA SER A 15 -32.47 61.93 18.20
C SER A 15 -30.99 62.34 18.05
N ALA A 16 -30.07 61.54 18.58
CA ALA A 16 -28.63 61.68 18.38
C ALA A 16 -28.15 60.73 17.28
N PHE A 17 -27.63 61.30 16.18
CA PHE A 17 -26.92 60.59 15.12
C PHE A 17 -25.49 60.28 15.61
N PHE A 18 -25.17 58.99 15.78
CA PHE A 18 -23.79 58.53 15.96
C PHE A 18 -23.18 58.24 14.58
N LEU A 19 -22.17 59.03 14.18
CA LEU A 19 -21.29 58.67 13.06
C LEU A 19 -20.30 57.61 13.56
N SER A 20 -20.50 56.37 13.11
CA SER A 20 -19.50 55.32 13.22
C SER A 20 -18.47 55.49 12.11
N THR A 21 -17.24 55.86 12.46
CA THR A 21 -16.10 55.76 11.56
C THR A 21 -15.83 54.28 11.30
N ALA A 22 -16.19 53.80 10.11
CA ALA A 22 -15.80 52.49 9.62
C ALA A 22 -14.27 52.47 9.46
N TYR A 23 -13.58 51.72 10.32
CA TYR A 23 -12.22 51.28 10.05
C TYR A 23 -12.27 50.43 8.77
N ALA A 24 -11.62 50.90 7.72
CA ALA A 24 -11.34 50.09 6.55
C ALA A 24 -10.42 48.94 7.01
N ALA A 25 -10.93 47.71 6.96
CA ALA A 25 -10.09 46.53 7.05
C ALA A 25 -9.14 46.56 5.85
N GLU A 26 -7.83 46.58 6.11
CA GLU A 26 -6.85 46.39 5.05
C GLU A 26 -7.12 45.06 4.37
N LYS A 27 -7.10 45.09 3.03
CA LYS A 27 -7.38 43.94 2.18
C LYS A 27 -6.22 42.96 2.37
N GLY A 28 -6.41 41.96 3.25
CA GLY A 28 -5.43 40.90 3.46
C GLY A 28 -5.14 40.22 2.12
N ASP A 29 -3.86 39.90 1.89
CA ASP A 29 -3.41 39.20 0.69
C ASP A 29 -4.29 37.96 0.46
N ASP A 30 -4.83 37.82 -0.75
CA ASP A 30 -5.78 36.76 -1.09
C ASP A 30 -5.03 35.41 -1.08
N ASP A 31 -5.43 34.48 -0.21
CA ASP A 31 -4.91 33.11 -0.18
C ASP A 31 -5.06 32.44 -1.56
N LEU A 32 -3.96 31.96 -2.17
CA LEU A 32 -4.03 31.32 -3.50
C LEU A 32 -4.68 29.93 -3.45
N ILE A 33 -4.35 29.10 -2.46
CA ILE A 33 -4.74 27.68 -2.42
C ILE A 33 -5.27 27.24 -1.05
N LEU A 34 -4.53 27.50 0.03
CA LEU A 34 -4.84 27.06 1.40
C LEU A 34 -5.13 28.27 2.27
N ARG A 35 -6.00 28.10 3.28
CA ARG A 35 -6.44 29.19 4.16
C ARG A 35 -5.30 29.63 5.08
N GLY A 36 -5.01 30.93 5.13
CA GLY A 36 -3.98 31.51 5.99
C GLY A 36 -2.54 31.37 5.45
N ASP A 37 -2.39 30.99 4.18
CA ASP A 37 -1.09 30.78 3.53
C ASP A 37 -0.72 31.90 2.55
N ALA A 38 -1.44 33.02 2.57
CA ALA A 38 -1.11 34.25 1.84
C ALA A 38 0.37 34.65 2.01
N GLN A 39 0.90 34.51 3.23
CA GLN A 39 2.32 34.79 3.52
C GLN A 39 3.29 33.93 2.70
N CYS A 40 2.95 32.65 2.49
CA CYS A 40 3.75 31.70 1.70
C CYS A 40 3.55 31.91 0.20
N THR A 41 2.29 32.12 -0.19
CA THR A 41 1.85 32.22 -1.59
C THR A 41 2.15 33.57 -2.23
N SER A 42 2.49 34.59 -1.44
CA SER A 42 3.04 35.87 -1.92
C SER A 42 4.36 35.71 -2.69
N CYS A 43 5.18 34.71 -2.33
CA CYS A 43 6.44 34.38 -2.99
C CYS A 43 6.36 33.11 -3.84
N HIS A 44 5.44 32.20 -3.52
CA HIS A 44 5.19 30.95 -4.25
C HIS A 44 3.86 31.02 -5.00
N ASP A 45 3.91 31.48 -6.25
CA ASP A 45 2.74 31.73 -7.10
C ASP A 45 2.63 30.75 -8.29
N ASP A 46 1.53 30.85 -9.05
CA ASP A 46 1.30 30.06 -10.27
C ASP A 46 2.32 30.37 -11.39
N ALA A 47 3.13 31.42 -11.27
CA ALA A 47 4.21 31.69 -12.21
C ALA A 47 5.37 30.68 -12.08
N ASP A 48 5.45 29.95 -10.95
CA ASP A 48 6.30 28.78 -10.80
C ASP A 48 5.78 27.53 -11.57
N ASP A 49 4.48 27.47 -11.89
CA ASP A 49 3.88 26.40 -12.71
C ASP A 49 4.08 26.65 -14.22
N SER A 50 4.35 27.89 -14.64
CA SER A 50 4.45 28.30 -16.05
C SER A 50 5.89 28.56 -16.54
N LYS A 51 6.89 28.54 -15.66
CA LYS A 51 8.29 28.46 -16.08
C LYS A 51 8.64 27.00 -16.34
N PRO A 52 8.88 26.58 -17.60
CA PRO A 52 9.53 25.32 -17.85
C PRO A 52 10.94 25.45 -17.29
N THR A 53 11.15 25.06 -16.04
CA THR A 53 12.49 24.65 -15.65
C THR A 53 12.85 23.55 -16.65
N MET A 54 14.00 23.69 -17.31
CA MET A 54 14.48 22.85 -18.42
C MET A 54 14.65 21.35 -18.07
N LEU A 55 14.06 20.92 -16.95
CA LEU A 55 14.04 19.61 -16.38
C LEU A 55 12.72 19.53 -15.62
N GLU A 56 11.87 18.55 -15.92
CA GLU A 56 10.57 18.23 -15.31
C GLU A 56 10.62 17.94 -13.79
N LEU A 57 11.52 18.58 -13.03
CA LEU A 57 12.03 18.08 -11.75
C LEU A 57 11.42 18.74 -10.51
N ARG A 58 10.64 19.81 -10.65
CA ARG A 58 9.99 20.45 -9.49
C ARG A 58 8.57 20.90 -9.84
N PRO A 59 7.54 20.07 -9.59
CA PRO A 59 6.16 20.56 -9.60
C PRO A 59 6.03 21.72 -8.61
N SER A 60 5.22 22.73 -8.94
CA SER A 60 4.94 23.84 -8.04
C SER A 60 4.48 23.32 -6.68
N VAL A 61 4.87 24.03 -5.62
CA VAL A 61 4.37 23.75 -4.27
C VAL A 61 2.84 23.86 -4.20
N LEU A 62 2.25 24.70 -5.06
CA LEU A 62 0.80 24.88 -5.18
C LEU A 62 0.06 23.67 -5.74
N ALA A 63 0.77 22.71 -6.35
CA ALA A 63 0.17 21.46 -6.80
C ALA A 63 -0.47 20.65 -5.66
N ILE A 64 -0.13 20.93 -4.39
CA ILE A 64 -0.81 20.37 -3.23
C ILE A 64 -2.32 20.67 -3.22
N GLY A 65 -2.73 21.80 -3.80
CA GLY A 65 -4.11 22.21 -3.99
C GLY A 65 -4.94 21.21 -4.81
N LYS A 66 -4.29 20.42 -5.65
CA LYS A 66 -4.92 19.37 -6.48
C LYS A 66 -5.12 18.06 -5.72
N THR A 67 -4.67 17.99 -4.46
CA THR A 67 -4.77 16.80 -3.62
C THR A 67 -5.89 16.94 -2.59
N ARG A 68 -6.07 15.91 -1.75
CA ARG A 68 -6.99 15.98 -0.59
C ARG A 68 -6.58 17.04 0.44
N HIS A 69 -5.31 17.41 0.46
CA HIS A 69 -4.80 18.50 1.31
C HIS A 69 -5.08 19.89 0.73
N GLY A 70 -5.74 20.00 -0.43
CA GLY A 70 -6.19 21.26 -1.03
C GLY A 70 -7.67 21.56 -0.85
N VAL A 71 -8.43 20.70 -0.15
CA VAL A 71 -9.88 20.79 -0.07
C VAL A 71 -10.27 21.78 1.03
N THR A 72 -10.24 23.08 0.74
CA THR A 72 -10.49 24.15 1.73
C THR A 72 -11.88 24.06 2.39
N ALA A 73 -12.85 23.37 1.79
CA ALA A 73 -14.14 23.10 2.42
C ALA A 73 -14.06 22.13 3.63
N ASP A 74 -13.04 21.27 3.71
CA ASP A 74 -12.78 20.40 4.85
C ASP A 74 -11.99 21.17 5.92
N GLY A 75 -12.52 21.23 7.15
CA GLY A 75 -11.86 21.92 8.26
C GLY A 75 -10.58 21.24 8.75
N ARG A 76 -10.26 20.02 8.29
CA ARG A 76 -9.02 19.30 8.60
C ARG A 76 -7.91 19.53 7.57
N THR A 77 -8.19 20.33 6.54
CA THR A 77 -7.20 20.67 5.53
C THR A 77 -6.05 21.44 6.17
N PRO A 78 -4.80 20.96 6.02
CA PRO A 78 -3.65 21.62 6.64
C PRO A 78 -3.29 22.92 5.93
N THR A 79 -2.47 23.74 6.58
CA THR A 79 -1.76 24.87 6.00
C THR A 79 -0.33 24.47 5.59
N CYS A 80 0.42 25.39 4.97
CA CYS A 80 1.82 25.19 4.66
C CYS A 80 2.65 25.00 5.94
N THR A 81 2.35 25.77 6.99
CA THR A 81 3.09 25.75 8.26
C THR A 81 2.87 24.48 9.07
N ASP A 82 1.72 23.81 8.93
CA ASP A 82 1.46 22.51 9.57
C ASP A 82 2.48 21.43 9.15
N CYS A 83 3.03 21.55 7.93
CA CYS A 83 4.01 20.61 7.38
C CYS A 83 5.44 21.18 7.36
N HIS A 84 5.60 22.48 7.16
CA HIS A 84 6.92 23.11 6.95
C HIS A 84 7.45 23.86 8.17
N GLY A 85 6.63 24.05 9.21
CA GLY A 85 6.90 24.95 10.33
C GLY A 85 6.77 26.42 9.92
N GLU A 86 6.84 27.32 10.90
CA GLU A 86 6.72 28.77 10.68
C GLU A 86 7.80 29.32 9.74
N SER A 87 8.99 28.70 9.70
CA SER A 87 10.02 28.98 8.70
C SER A 87 10.42 30.46 8.61
N GLU A 88 10.52 31.14 9.76
CA GLU A 88 10.76 32.60 9.84
C GLU A 88 12.00 33.05 9.05
N SER A 89 13.07 32.26 9.08
CA SER A 89 14.32 32.57 8.35
C SER A 89 14.15 32.48 6.83
N HIS A 90 13.27 31.59 6.37
CA HIS A 90 12.90 31.42 4.97
C HIS A 90 11.97 32.56 4.52
N LEU A 91 10.91 32.83 5.29
CA LEU A 91 9.92 33.87 5.00
C LEU A 91 10.53 35.27 4.97
N ASN A 92 11.44 35.58 5.91
CA ASN A 92 12.03 36.92 6.04
C ASN A 92 13.27 37.14 5.15
N HIS A 93 13.61 36.20 4.27
CA HIS A 93 14.77 36.34 3.39
C HIS A 93 14.53 37.39 2.31
N LYS A 94 15.22 38.53 2.43
CA LYS A 94 15.14 39.66 1.48
C LYS A 94 16.36 39.75 0.54
N GLY A 95 17.24 38.75 0.56
CA GLY A 95 18.49 38.75 -0.21
C GLY A 95 18.34 38.24 -1.65
N SER A 96 19.23 38.66 -2.55
CA SER A 96 19.30 38.17 -3.94
C SER A 96 19.87 36.74 -4.09
N GLY A 97 20.36 36.15 -2.99
CA GLY A 97 20.84 34.77 -2.93
C GLY A 97 19.72 33.74 -2.75
N LYS A 98 20.08 32.44 -2.81
CA LYS A 98 19.13 31.36 -2.52
C LYS A 98 18.64 31.49 -1.08
N PRO A 99 17.31 31.51 -0.84
CA PRO A 99 16.78 31.56 0.52
C PRO A 99 17.21 30.32 1.31
N PRO A 100 17.32 30.42 2.65
CA PRO A 100 17.47 29.25 3.51
C PRO A 100 16.28 28.29 3.31
N LYS A 101 16.44 27.04 3.73
CA LYS A 101 15.35 26.06 3.64
C LYS A 101 14.30 26.34 4.70
N PRO A 102 13.03 25.95 4.47
CA PRO A 102 12.03 25.88 5.53
C PRO A 102 12.53 25.06 6.73
N ASP A 103 11.98 25.31 7.90
CA ASP A 103 12.38 24.62 9.15
C ASP A 103 12.26 23.11 9.00
N LEU A 104 11.17 22.67 8.36
CA LEU A 104 10.99 21.30 7.93
C LEU A 104 10.84 21.21 6.41
N TRP A 105 11.70 20.40 5.78
CA TRP A 105 11.61 20.18 4.33
C TRP A 105 11.92 18.73 3.96
N PHE A 106 11.25 18.27 2.91
CA PHE A 106 11.16 16.84 2.56
C PHE A 106 11.99 16.47 1.32
N GLY A 107 13.01 17.25 0.99
CA GLY A 107 13.87 16.99 -0.15
C GLY A 107 14.77 15.76 0.05
N LYS A 108 15.32 15.23 -1.06
CA LYS A 108 16.23 14.06 -1.02
C LYS A 108 17.51 14.28 -0.21
N ASN A 109 17.99 15.52 -0.14
CA ASN A 109 19.24 15.90 0.54
C ASN A 109 18.95 16.73 1.80
N THR A 110 17.87 16.39 2.51
CA THR A 110 17.51 17.06 3.74
C THR A 110 18.33 16.54 4.91
N ASP A 111 18.74 17.45 5.79
CA ASP A 111 19.36 17.13 7.07
C ASP A 111 18.31 16.75 8.12
N THR A 112 17.01 16.93 7.82
CA THR A 112 15.94 16.56 8.74
C THR A 112 15.81 15.03 8.85
N PRO A 113 15.95 14.46 10.07
CA PRO A 113 15.77 13.02 10.30
C PRO A 113 14.43 12.49 9.79
N ALA A 114 14.41 11.23 9.36
CA ALA A 114 13.18 10.57 8.88
C ALA A 114 12.07 10.58 9.94
N LEU A 115 12.42 10.45 11.23
CA LEU A 115 11.47 10.54 12.35
C LEU A 115 10.67 11.83 12.33
N LEU A 116 11.34 13.00 12.31
CA LEU A 116 10.68 14.31 12.32
C LEU A 116 9.86 14.54 11.05
N ARG A 117 10.36 14.07 9.90
CA ARG A 117 9.59 14.15 8.64
C ARG A 117 8.32 13.30 8.68
N ASN A 118 8.37 12.13 9.32
CA ASN A 118 7.21 11.27 9.45
C ASN A 118 6.22 11.83 10.47
N GLU A 119 6.70 12.42 11.57
CA GLU A 119 5.86 13.00 12.62
C GLU A 119 4.88 14.05 12.09
N SER A 120 5.30 14.89 11.15
CA SER A 120 4.41 15.87 10.50
C SER A 120 3.27 15.25 9.72
N CYS A 121 3.45 14.04 9.19
CA CYS A 121 2.36 13.29 8.58
C CYS A 121 1.51 12.58 9.63
N LEU A 122 2.15 12.00 10.65
CA LEU A 122 1.49 11.18 11.67
C LEU A 122 0.65 12.01 12.64
N SER A 123 0.94 13.30 12.84
CA SER A 123 0.09 14.22 13.62
C SER A 123 -1.39 14.16 13.19
N CYS A 124 -1.66 13.92 11.90
CA CYS A 124 -3.00 13.73 11.36
C CYS A 124 -3.28 12.28 10.89
N HIS A 125 -2.27 11.54 10.44
CA HIS A 125 -2.44 10.21 9.84
C HIS A 125 -2.19 9.03 10.79
N GLN A 126 -1.88 9.26 12.07
CA GLN A 126 -1.72 8.21 13.10
C GLN A 126 -3.05 7.52 13.40
N GLY A 127 -3.44 6.57 12.56
CA GLY A 127 -4.66 5.78 12.73
C GLY A 127 -5.00 4.93 11.52
N GLY A 128 -6.05 4.13 11.66
CA GLY A 128 -6.53 3.23 10.60
C GLY A 128 -5.41 2.32 10.08
N LYS A 129 -5.02 2.51 8.81
CA LYS A 129 -3.98 1.72 8.14
C LYS A 129 -2.55 2.03 8.59
N HIS A 130 -2.32 3.09 9.37
CA HIS A 130 -0.98 3.51 9.83
C HIS A 130 -0.82 3.40 11.35
N ILE A 131 -1.74 2.70 12.04
CA ILE A 131 -1.73 2.61 13.51
C ILE A 131 -0.45 1.98 14.08
N ASN A 132 0.16 1.06 13.33
CA ASN A 132 1.39 0.35 13.69
C ASN A 132 2.59 0.80 12.84
N TRP A 133 2.57 2.04 12.32
CA TRP A 133 3.67 2.54 11.50
C TRP A 133 5.01 2.43 12.23
N GLN A 134 5.05 2.78 13.51
CA GLN A 134 6.25 2.80 14.35
C GLN A 134 6.93 1.43 14.45
N SER A 135 6.17 0.33 14.39
CA SER A 135 6.71 -1.04 14.43
C SER A 135 6.96 -1.64 13.05
N SER A 136 6.60 -0.93 11.97
CA SER A 136 6.79 -1.42 10.61
C SER A 136 8.27 -1.55 10.23
N VAL A 137 8.56 -2.46 9.30
CA VAL A 137 9.92 -2.67 8.78
C VAL A 137 10.48 -1.39 8.14
N HIS A 138 9.63 -0.59 7.49
CA HIS A 138 10.05 0.66 6.86
C HIS A 138 10.39 1.74 7.88
N ALA A 139 9.60 1.90 8.93
CA ALA A 139 9.93 2.84 10.02
C ALA A 139 11.25 2.45 10.70
N ASN A 140 11.44 1.15 10.97
CA ASN A 140 12.67 0.62 11.55
C ASN A 140 13.88 0.67 10.60
N SER A 141 13.69 1.05 9.34
CA SER A 141 14.74 1.23 8.33
C SER A 141 14.92 2.70 7.94
N ASP A 142 14.47 3.64 8.78
CA ASP A 142 14.57 5.10 8.56
C ASP A 142 13.92 5.58 7.23
N VAL A 143 12.92 4.86 6.73
CA VAL A 143 12.19 5.26 5.53
C VAL A 143 11.19 6.35 5.89
N ALA A 144 11.31 7.51 5.24
CA ALA A 144 10.34 8.59 5.38
C ALA A 144 9.09 8.35 4.51
N CYS A 145 7.92 8.86 4.91
CA CYS A 145 6.69 8.81 4.11
C CYS A 145 6.92 9.39 2.71
N THR A 146 7.69 10.48 2.63
CA THR A 146 8.05 11.20 1.41
C THR A 146 9.07 10.50 0.52
N SER A 147 9.64 9.38 0.97
CA SER A 147 10.42 8.48 0.10
C SER A 147 9.52 7.74 -0.89
N CYS A 148 8.25 7.54 -0.56
CA CYS A 148 7.27 6.86 -1.41
C CYS A 148 6.19 7.81 -1.92
N HIS A 149 5.64 8.64 -1.04
CA HIS A 149 4.55 9.55 -1.33
C HIS A 149 5.04 10.91 -1.83
N LYS A 150 4.33 11.47 -2.80
CA LYS A 150 4.49 12.87 -3.21
C LYS A 150 3.20 13.63 -2.96
N VAL A 151 3.30 14.77 -2.26
CA VAL A 151 2.16 15.61 -1.87
C VAL A 151 2.00 16.87 -2.73
N HIS A 152 3.10 17.42 -3.27
CA HIS A 152 3.06 18.53 -4.23
C HIS A 152 2.90 18.00 -5.66
N THR A 153 1.88 17.19 -5.88
CA THR A 153 1.51 16.65 -7.20
C THR A 153 0.06 16.23 -7.17
N ASP A 154 -0.63 16.44 -8.28
CA ASP A 154 -1.96 15.90 -8.53
C ASP A 154 -2.01 14.36 -8.43
N HIS A 155 -0.96 13.69 -8.91
CA HIS A 155 -0.92 12.24 -9.03
C HIS A 155 0.30 11.61 -8.34
N ASP A 156 0.04 11.04 -7.16
CA ASP A 156 1.03 10.29 -6.40
C ASP A 156 1.21 8.87 -6.98
N LYS A 157 2.36 8.61 -7.60
CA LYS A 157 2.65 7.36 -8.32
C LYS A 157 2.45 6.11 -7.47
N VAL A 158 2.72 6.15 -6.17
CA VAL A 158 2.59 4.98 -5.30
C VAL A 158 1.13 4.54 -5.10
N ARG A 159 0.17 5.41 -5.42
CA ARG A 159 -1.28 5.09 -5.36
C ARG A 159 -1.81 4.44 -6.64
N ASP A 160 -1.06 4.49 -7.74
CA ASP A 160 -1.45 3.80 -8.98
C ASP A 160 -0.91 2.37 -9.01
N LYS A 161 -1.76 1.42 -9.41
CA LYS A 161 -1.43 -0.01 -9.37
C LYS A 161 -0.19 -0.35 -10.19
N LYS A 162 -0.01 0.30 -11.35
CA LYS A 162 1.08 0.01 -12.28
C LYS A 162 2.34 0.79 -11.88
N ALA A 163 2.19 2.08 -11.62
CA ALA A 163 3.30 2.97 -11.30
C ALA A 163 3.88 2.74 -9.89
N GLN A 164 3.14 2.11 -8.97
CA GLN A 164 3.66 1.73 -7.65
C GLN A 164 4.96 0.91 -7.76
N THR A 165 5.06 0.06 -8.78
CA THR A 165 6.23 -0.79 -9.00
C THR A 165 7.53 0.01 -9.12
N GLU A 166 7.50 1.17 -9.77
CA GLU A 166 8.66 2.06 -9.92
C GLU A 166 9.21 2.54 -8.58
N VAL A 167 8.31 2.84 -7.65
CA VAL A 167 8.66 3.32 -6.29
C VAL A 167 9.27 2.17 -5.49
N CYS A 168 8.60 1.02 -5.44
CA CYS A 168 9.07 -0.12 -4.66
C CYS A 168 10.40 -0.68 -5.20
N PHE A 169 10.56 -0.75 -6.52
CA PHE A 169 11.75 -1.31 -7.16
C PHE A 169 13.01 -0.43 -7.06
N ALA A 170 12.88 0.81 -6.58
CA ALA A 170 14.04 1.63 -6.23
C ALA A 170 14.91 0.92 -5.17
N CYS A 171 14.27 0.22 -4.23
CA CYS A 171 14.92 -0.54 -3.16
C CYS A 171 14.80 -2.06 -3.33
N HIS A 172 13.60 -2.56 -3.69
CA HIS A 172 13.29 -4.00 -3.78
C HIS A 172 13.71 -4.62 -5.12
N LYS A 173 15.03 -4.65 -5.35
CA LYS A 173 15.63 -5.13 -6.61
C LYS A 173 15.40 -6.62 -6.86
N GLU A 174 15.34 -7.44 -5.81
CA GLU A 174 15.07 -8.86 -5.95
C GLU A 174 13.66 -9.11 -6.51
N GLN A 175 12.65 -8.45 -5.93
CA GLN A 175 11.27 -8.56 -6.39
C GLN A 175 11.13 -8.05 -7.83
N ARG A 176 11.85 -6.97 -8.20
CA ARG A 176 11.93 -6.50 -9.60
C ARG A 176 12.38 -7.63 -10.53
N VAL A 177 13.39 -8.40 -10.16
CA VAL A 177 13.86 -9.54 -10.98
C VAL A 177 12.83 -10.66 -11.00
N GLN A 178 12.23 -10.99 -9.86
CA GLN A 178 11.27 -12.10 -9.74
C GLN A 178 10.01 -11.87 -10.59
N VAL A 179 9.45 -10.66 -10.59
CA VAL A 179 8.25 -10.35 -11.40
C VAL A 179 8.52 -10.30 -12.91
N ASN A 180 9.78 -10.27 -13.33
CA ASN A 180 10.16 -10.34 -14.74
C ASN A 180 10.39 -11.79 -15.21
N ARG A 181 10.20 -12.79 -14.35
CA ARG A 181 10.32 -14.20 -14.72
C ARG A 181 9.07 -14.67 -15.49
N PRO A 182 9.17 -15.73 -16.32
CA PRO A 182 8.06 -16.18 -17.16
C PRO A 182 6.76 -16.53 -16.42
N SER A 183 6.85 -17.04 -15.19
CA SER A 183 5.69 -17.25 -14.34
C SER A 183 5.73 -16.23 -13.20
N HIS A 184 4.80 -15.28 -13.19
CA HIS A 184 4.70 -14.25 -12.17
C HIS A 184 3.23 -13.86 -11.96
N HIS A 185 2.91 -13.23 -10.83
CA HIS A 185 1.63 -12.54 -10.71
C HIS A 185 1.63 -11.31 -11.63
N PRO A 186 0.46 -10.88 -12.14
CA PRO A 186 0.36 -9.87 -13.18
C PRO A 186 0.54 -8.42 -12.66
N VAL A 187 1.68 -8.19 -11.99
CA VAL A 187 2.10 -6.92 -11.38
C VAL A 187 2.56 -5.93 -12.45
N LEU A 188 3.32 -6.39 -13.45
CA LEU A 188 3.81 -5.54 -14.54
C LEU A 188 2.68 -5.08 -15.48
N GLU A 189 1.65 -5.93 -15.58
CA GLU A 189 0.41 -5.68 -16.31
C GLU A 189 -0.55 -4.76 -15.54
N GLY A 190 -0.25 -4.43 -14.28
CA GLY A 190 -1.09 -3.56 -13.45
C GLY A 190 -2.41 -4.17 -13.00
N LYS A 191 -2.59 -5.50 -13.14
CA LYS A 191 -3.82 -6.20 -12.71
C LYS A 191 -3.85 -6.40 -11.19
N VAL A 192 -2.67 -6.59 -10.60
CA VAL A 192 -2.45 -6.61 -9.15
C VAL A 192 -1.30 -5.66 -8.81
N ALA A 193 -1.28 -5.15 -7.58
CA ALA A 193 -0.22 -4.27 -7.10
C ALA A 193 0.51 -4.90 -5.91
N CYS A 194 1.69 -4.40 -5.55
CA CYS A 194 2.42 -4.87 -4.35
C CYS A 194 1.53 -4.75 -3.10
N THR A 195 0.77 -3.64 -2.99
CA THR A 195 -0.19 -3.37 -1.91
C THR A 195 -1.45 -4.24 -1.93
N SER A 196 -1.65 -5.05 -2.98
CA SER A 196 -2.72 -6.06 -2.99
C SER A 196 -2.39 -7.24 -2.06
N CYS A 197 -1.11 -7.45 -1.75
CA CYS A 197 -0.65 -8.50 -0.84
C CYS A 197 0.05 -7.94 0.39
N HIS A 198 0.76 -6.81 0.27
CA HIS A 198 1.56 -6.22 1.34
C HIS A 198 0.90 -5.02 2.00
N ASP A 199 0.99 -4.94 3.33
CA ASP A 199 0.74 -3.73 4.11
C ASP A 199 2.07 -3.20 4.63
N VAL A 200 2.55 -2.13 3.98
CA VAL A 200 3.88 -1.56 4.22
C VAL A 200 3.90 -0.55 5.36
N HIS A 201 2.72 -0.23 5.92
CA HIS A 201 2.57 0.74 7.00
C HIS A 201 2.34 0.08 8.36
N ASN A 202 2.38 -1.24 8.41
CA ASN A 202 2.00 -2.04 9.56
C ASN A 202 3.06 -3.12 9.82
N ASP A 203 2.94 -3.82 10.94
CA ASP A 203 3.87 -4.84 11.43
C ASP A 203 3.34 -6.26 11.31
N ASN A 204 2.31 -6.46 10.47
CA ASN A 204 1.76 -7.77 10.20
C ASN A 204 2.85 -8.79 9.81
N PRO A 205 2.69 -10.08 10.15
CA PRO A 205 3.63 -11.14 9.78
C PRO A 205 3.92 -11.11 8.27
N LYS A 206 5.21 -11.15 7.92
CA LYS A 206 5.70 -11.07 6.53
C LYS A 206 5.20 -9.81 5.78
N THR A 207 4.79 -8.76 6.48
CA THR A 207 4.24 -7.50 5.95
C THR A 207 3.01 -7.69 5.07
N LEU A 208 2.16 -8.67 5.38
CA LEU A 208 0.99 -9.00 4.57
C LEU A 208 -0.25 -8.19 4.98
N ILE A 209 -1.22 -8.08 4.07
CA ILE A 209 -2.52 -7.46 4.34
C ILE A 209 -3.45 -8.32 5.23
N LYS A 210 -3.09 -9.59 5.45
CA LYS A 210 -3.78 -10.53 6.35
C LYS A 210 -2.77 -11.15 7.31
N SER A 211 -3.28 -11.80 8.35
CA SER A 211 -2.49 -12.45 9.40
C SER A 211 -1.66 -13.64 8.94
N SER A 212 -1.94 -14.22 7.76
CA SER A 212 -1.23 -15.38 7.23
C SER A 212 -1.02 -15.28 5.71
N THR A 213 -0.05 -16.04 5.20
CA THR A 213 0.15 -16.19 3.74
C THR A 213 -1.13 -16.71 3.08
N ASN A 214 -1.72 -17.76 3.65
CA ASN A 214 -2.89 -18.44 3.09
C ASN A 214 -4.10 -17.52 3.02
N ASP A 215 -4.41 -16.79 4.10
CA ASP A 215 -5.54 -15.85 4.11
C ASP A 215 -5.35 -14.72 3.09
N THR A 216 -4.10 -14.29 2.86
CA THR A 216 -3.78 -13.33 1.81
C THR A 216 -4.05 -13.94 0.43
N CYS A 217 -3.60 -15.17 0.17
CA CYS A 217 -3.87 -15.87 -1.08
C CYS A 217 -5.38 -16.08 -1.32
N TYR A 218 -6.14 -16.44 -0.28
CA TYR A 218 -7.58 -16.68 -0.34
C TYR A 218 -8.41 -15.42 -0.58
N SER A 219 -7.81 -14.22 -0.52
CA SER A 219 -8.49 -12.99 -0.94
C SER A 219 -8.86 -13.02 -2.43
N CYS A 220 -8.13 -13.80 -3.24
CA CYS A 220 -8.38 -13.99 -4.66
C CYS A 220 -8.59 -15.48 -5.03
N HIS A 221 -7.81 -16.38 -4.43
CA HIS A 221 -7.85 -17.83 -4.69
C HIS A 221 -8.77 -18.57 -3.73
N MET A 222 -10.02 -18.12 -3.64
CA MET A 222 -11.01 -18.63 -2.70
C MET A 222 -11.29 -20.13 -2.89
N GLU A 223 -11.13 -20.64 -4.11
CA GLU A 223 -11.33 -22.04 -4.46
C GLU A 223 -10.31 -22.98 -3.80
N LYS A 224 -9.27 -22.45 -3.16
CA LYS A 224 -8.22 -23.22 -2.46
C LYS A 224 -8.35 -23.19 -0.94
N ARG A 225 -9.33 -22.47 -0.38
CA ARG A 225 -9.44 -22.23 1.07
C ARG A 225 -9.75 -23.47 1.91
N GLY A 226 -10.51 -24.41 1.36
CA GLY A 226 -11.03 -25.55 2.12
C GLY A 226 -12.09 -25.15 3.17
N PRO A 227 -12.44 -26.04 4.11
CA PRO A 227 -11.79 -27.33 4.35
C PRO A 227 -12.10 -28.36 3.25
N PHE A 228 -11.08 -29.09 2.82
CA PHE A 228 -11.24 -30.26 1.95
C PHE A 228 -11.25 -31.53 2.80
N VAL A 229 -12.12 -32.50 2.47
CA VAL A 229 -12.14 -33.83 3.12
C VAL A 229 -10.75 -34.49 3.09
N HIS A 230 -10.06 -34.37 1.96
CA HIS A 230 -8.67 -34.81 1.81
C HIS A 230 -7.81 -33.58 1.49
N SER A 231 -7.13 -33.05 2.50
CA SER A 231 -6.25 -31.89 2.34
C SER A 231 -4.81 -32.32 2.07
N HIS A 232 -4.11 -31.58 1.20
CA HIS A 232 -2.67 -31.75 1.02
C HIS A 232 -1.95 -30.91 2.08
N GLN A 233 -1.27 -31.55 3.02
CA GLN A 233 -0.79 -30.90 4.26
C GLN A 233 0.00 -29.58 4.03
N PRO A 234 1.01 -29.51 3.13
CA PRO A 234 1.67 -28.25 2.78
C PRO A 234 0.75 -27.09 2.36
N VAL A 235 -0.39 -27.38 1.72
CA VAL A 235 -1.32 -26.34 1.24
C VAL A 235 -2.07 -25.70 2.41
N THR A 236 -2.45 -26.51 3.41
CA THR A 236 -3.12 -25.99 4.61
C THR A 236 -2.18 -25.22 5.52
N GLU A 237 -0.87 -25.51 5.46
CA GLU A 237 0.15 -24.84 6.28
C GLU A 237 0.56 -23.49 5.69
N ASP A 238 1.15 -23.48 4.49
CA ASP A 238 1.59 -22.24 3.83
C ASP A 238 1.73 -22.47 2.31
N CYS A 239 0.96 -21.74 1.51
CA CYS A 239 1.02 -21.75 0.04
C CYS A 239 2.45 -21.48 -0.47
N ALA A 240 3.23 -20.69 0.27
CA ALA A 240 4.61 -20.38 -0.06
C ALA A 240 5.59 -21.53 0.20
N ILE A 241 5.16 -22.70 0.69
CA ILE A 241 6.01 -23.91 0.72
C ILE A 241 6.38 -24.31 -0.71
N CYS A 242 5.38 -24.40 -1.59
CA CYS A 242 5.53 -24.81 -2.98
C CYS A 242 5.68 -23.63 -3.95
N HIS A 243 5.00 -22.51 -3.68
CA HIS A 243 4.98 -21.35 -4.56
C HIS A 243 5.96 -20.26 -4.14
N ASN A 244 6.48 -19.50 -5.11
CA ASN A 244 7.05 -18.18 -4.88
C ASN A 244 6.10 -17.15 -5.50
N PRO A 245 5.41 -16.31 -4.69
CA PRO A 245 4.34 -15.45 -5.19
C PRO A 245 4.84 -14.30 -6.08
N HIS A 246 6.13 -13.96 -6.10
CA HIS A 246 6.61 -12.88 -6.94
C HIS A 246 6.95 -13.34 -8.36
N GLY A 247 7.56 -14.53 -8.47
CA GLY A 247 7.78 -15.16 -9.76
C GLY A 247 8.90 -16.19 -9.81
N THR A 248 8.75 -17.12 -10.75
CA THR A 248 9.59 -18.29 -10.96
C THR A 248 9.80 -18.57 -12.45
N THR A 249 10.84 -19.32 -12.76
CA THR A 249 11.05 -19.86 -14.10
C THR A 249 10.17 -21.09 -14.37
N SER A 250 9.77 -21.81 -13.33
CA SER A 250 8.83 -22.92 -13.43
C SER A 250 7.39 -22.39 -13.56
N PRO A 251 6.51 -23.01 -14.36
CA PRO A 251 5.11 -22.63 -14.48
C PRO A 251 4.36 -22.65 -13.14
N ASN A 252 3.25 -21.91 -13.06
CA ASN A 252 2.37 -21.83 -11.89
C ASN A 252 3.08 -21.38 -10.61
N LEU A 253 4.08 -20.50 -10.73
CA LEU A 253 4.81 -19.92 -9.60
C LEU A 253 5.56 -20.96 -8.74
N LEU A 254 5.82 -22.17 -9.26
CA LEU A 254 6.43 -23.24 -8.46
C LEU A 254 7.92 -22.98 -8.23
N LYS A 255 8.39 -23.18 -6.99
CA LYS A 255 9.82 -23.07 -6.64
C LYS A 255 10.69 -24.08 -7.40
N SER A 256 10.14 -25.25 -7.69
CA SER A 256 10.77 -26.28 -8.51
C SER A 256 9.72 -26.91 -9.42
N ARG A 257 10.15 -27.42 -10.57
CA ARG A 257 9.26 -28.14 -11.49
C ARG A 257 9.03 -29.57 -11.00
N PRO A 258 7.82 -30.12 -11.18
CA PRO A 258 7.61 -31.57 -11.05
C PRO A 258 8.56 -32.36 -11.97
N PRO A 259 9.01 -33.57 -11.55
CA PRO A 259 8.65 -34.28 -10.32
C PRO A 259 9.44 -33.83 -9.08
N PHE A 260 10.52 -33.05 -9.25
CA PHE A 260 11.47 -32.71 -8.19
C PHE A 260 10.84 -31.99 -7.00
N LEU A 261 9.83 -31.15 -7.23
CA LEU A 261 9.08 -30.52 -6.14
C LEU A 261 8.32 -31.54 -5.29
N CYS A 262 7.75 -32.57 -5.91
CA CYS A 262 7.02 -33.60 -5.17
C CYS A 262 8.02 -34.47 -4.39
N GLN A 263 9.14 -34.81 -5.02
CA GLN A 263 10.20 -35.65 -4.46
C GLN A 263 10.96 -34.99 -3.29
N SER A 264 10.82 -33.69 -3.06
CA SER A 264 11.39 -33.05 -1.86
C SER A 264 10.69 -33.48 -0.56
N CYS A 265 9.49 -34.06 -0.66
CA CYS A 265 8.73 -34.57 0.48
C CYS A 265 8.32 -36.04 0.28
N HIS A 266 8.06 -36.45 -0.96
CA HIS A 266 7.71 -37.82 -1.33
C HIS A 266 8.94 -38.61 -1.76
N ASP A 267 9.80 -38.88 -0.79
CA ASP A 267 10.94 -39.78 -0.89
C ASP A 267 10.52 -41.12 -0.26
N GLY A 268 10.50 -42.20 -1.03
CA GLY A 268 10.24 -43.53 -0.47
C GLY A 268 9.72 -44.58 -1.45
N LEU A 269 10.44 -45.71 -1.51
CA LEU A 269 10.09 -47.13 -1.76
C LEU A 269 9.05 -47.54 -2.82
N SER A 270 8.43 -46.59 -3.52
CA SER A 270 7.39 -46.74 -4.53
C SER A 270 7.76 -45.92 -5.77
N HIS A 271 6.83 -45.80 -6.73
CA HIS A 271 7.05 -45.00 -7.95
C HIS A 271 7.39 -43.54 -7.65
N HIS A 272 6.96 -42.98 -6.51
CA HIS A 272 7.22 -41.60 -6.10
C HIS A 272 8.71 -41.24 -5.99
N GLY A 273 9.54 -42.17 -5.50
CA GLY A 273 10.99 -41.99 -5.33
C GLY A 273 11.83 -42.45 -6.53
N ALA A 274 11.21 -42.86 -7.63
CA ALA A 274 11.94 -43.28 -8.82
C ALA A 274 12.79 -42.13 -9.36
N ALA A 275 14.04 -42.43 -9.71
CA ALA A 275 14.95 -41.43 -10.27
C ALA A 275 14.33 -40.82 -11.53
N ALA A 276 14.15 -39.50 -11.51
CA ALA A 276 13.67 -38.76 -12.65
C ALA A 276 14.63 -38.96 -13.83
N SER A 277 14.18 -39.72 -14.84
CA SER A 277 14.96 -40.08 -16.01
C SER A 277 14.23 -39.64 -17.27
N LEU A 278 14.98 -39.35 -18.33
CA LEU A 278 14.39 -38.99 -19.61
C LEU A 278 13.74 -40.21 -20.26
N PRO A 279 12.64 -40.03 -21.03
CA PRO A 279 12.06 -41.09 -21.83
C PRO A 279 13.10 -41.70 -22.77
N GLN A 280 13.18 -43.03 -22.80
CA GLN A 280 14.13 -43.77 -23.65
C GLN A 280 13.52 -44.23 -24.98
N GLY A 281 12.30 -43.76 -25.29
CA GLY A 281 11.59 -44.06 -26.52
C GLY A 281 10.07 -44.03 -26.33
N PRO A 282 9.28 -44.23 -27.40
CA PRO A 282 7.84 -44.38 -27.32
C PRO A 282 7.46 -45.54 -26.38
N GLY A 283 6.58 -45.31 -25.41
CA GLY A 283 6.13 -46.33 -24.46
C GLY A 283 7.04 -46.56 -23.25
N SER A 284 8.10 -45.77 -23.09
CA SER A 284 8.94 -45.84 -21.89
C SER A 284 8.11 -45.46 -20.64
N GLY A 285 8.02 -46.34 -19.63
CA GLY A 285 7.22 -46.17 -18.41
C GLY A 285 7.64 -45.02 -17.49
N GLN A 286 8.62 -44.21 -17.91
CA GLN A 286 9.08 -42.99 -17.24
C GLN A 286 8.08 -41.84 -17.40
N PHE A 287 6.88 -41.95 -16.82
CA PHE A 287 5.85 -40.91 -16.86
C PHE A 287 6.16 -39.69 -16.00
N GLN A 288 7.10 -39.82 -15.06
CA GLN A 288 7.40 -38.78 -14.07
C GLN A 288 8.07 -37.53 -14.64
N THR A 289 8.62 -37.59 -15.84
CA THR A 289 9.28 -36.44 -16.51
C THR A 289 8.52 -35.99 -17.76
N VAL A 290 7.41 -36.65 -18.11
CA VAL A 290 6.63 -36.40 -19.33
C VAL A 290 5.36 -35.62 -19.01
N GLY A 291 5.01 -34.66 -19.87
CA GLY A 291 3.76 -33.90 -19.74
C GLY A 291 3.70 -33.14 -18.41
N ARG A 292 2.68 -33.43 -17.60
CA ARG A 292 2.51 -32.82 -16.27
C ARG A 292 3.18 -33.62 -15.14
N ALA A 293 4.06 -34.57 -15.47
CA ALA A 293 4.77 -35.42 -14.52
C ALA A 293 3.79 -36.15 -13.57
N CYS A 294 3.98 -36.02 -12.26
CA CYS A 294 3.11 -36.58 -11.22
C CYS A 294 1.64 -36.16 -11.39
N LEU A 295 1.41 -34.95 -11.91
CA LEU A 295 0.07 -34.38 -12.09
C LEU A 295 -0.70 -34.98 -13.27
N ASN A 296 -0.09 -35.88 -14.06
CA ASN A 296 -0.84 -36.67 -15.04
C ASN A 296 -1.86 -37.59 -14.35
N CYS A 297 -1.53 -38.07 -13.14
CA CYS A 297 -2.40 -38.92 -12.33
C CYS A 297 -2.90 -38.22 -11.05
N HIS A 298 -2.04 -37.44 -10.40
CA HIS A 298 -2.36 -36.72 -9.16
C HIS A 298 -2.85 -35.30 -9.45
N THR A 299 -4.10 -35.16 -9.89
CA THR A 299 -4.64 -33.87 -10.34
C THR A 299 -5.11 -32.95 -9.21
N ASN A 300 -5.46 -33.50 -8.04
CA ASN A 300 -6.04 -32.77 -6.90
C ASN A 300 -5.01 -32.43 -5.81
N ILE A 301 -3.87 -31.84 -6.18
CA ILE A 301 -2.77 -31.51 -5.25
C ILE A 301 -3.09 -30.41 -4.23
N HIS A 302 -4.16 -29.64 -4.43
CA HIS A 302 -4.59 -28.60 -3.48
C HIS A 302 -5.63 -29.10 -2.47
N GLY A 303 -5.93 -30.39 -2.51
CA GLY A 303 -6.99 -31.01 -1.74
C GLY A 303 -8.19 -31.41 -2.60
N SER A 304 -8.99 -32.33 -2.08
CA SER A 304 -10.15 -32.93 -2.74
C SER A 304 -11.29 -33.14 -1.75
N ASN A 305 -12.52 -32.98 -2.24
CA ASN A 305 -13.73 -33.34 -1.51
C ASN A 305 -14.33 -34.68 -1.99
N SER A 306 -13.55 -35.46 -2.75
CA SER A 306 -13.91 -36.80 -3.19
C SER A 306 -14.15 -37.71 -1.98
N THR A 307 -15.07 -38.65 -2.10
CA THR A 307 -15.29 -39.72 -1.11
C THR A 307 -14.16 -40.76 -1.13
N GLN A 308 -13.33 -40.76 -2.17
CA GLN A 308 -12.15 -41.62 -2.29
C GLN A 308 -10.88 -40.82 -2.00
N ASN A 309 -10.04 -41.34 -1.09
CA ASN A 309 -8.72 -40.82 -0.85
C ASN A 309 -7.76 -41.27 -1.96
N SER A 310 -7.49 -40.41 -2.93
CA SER A 310 -6.53 -40.68 -4.01
C SER A 310 -5.06 -40.45 -3.60
N ALA A 311 -4.78 -40.08 -2.34
CA ALA A 311 -3.42 -39.82 -1.87
C ALA A 311 -2.57 -41.11 -1.75
N ASP A 312 -3.20 -42.26 -1.50
CA ASP A 312 -2.48 -43.51 -1.18
C ASP A 312 -2.15 -44.38 -2.40
N GLY A 313 -2.43 -43.92 -3.63
CA GLY A 313 -2.14 -44.69 -4.84
C GLY A 313 -2.86 -46.04 -4.90
N THR A 314 -3.83 -46.32 -4.03
CA THR A 314 -4.76 -47.43 -4.18
C THR A 314 -5.75 -47.06 -5.27
N ALA A 315 -5.32 -47.24 -6.52
CA ALA A 315 -6.21 -47.51 -7.63
C ALA A 315 -6.96 -48.81 -7.29
N GLY A 316 -8.02 -48.68 -6.50
CA GLY A 316 -8.67 -49.79 -5.81
C GLY A 316 -10.05 -49.41 -5.32
N GLY A 317 -10.82 -48.71 -6.15
CA GLY A 317 -12.27 -48.60 -6.03
C GLY A 317 -13.00 -49.94 -6.26
N TYR A 318 -12.43 -51.05 -5.82
CA TYR A 318 -13.15 -52.28 -5.57
C TYR A 318 -13.25 -52.42 -4.05
N VAL A 319 -14.32 -51.82 -3.51
CA VAL A 319 -14.89 -52.30 -2.25
C VAL A 319 -15.23 -53.75 -2.53
N GLN A 320 -14.32 -54.65 -2.16
CA GLN A 320 -14.62 -56.06 -2.12
C GLN A 320 -15.69 -56.18 -1.05
N SER A 321 -16.93 -56.25 -1.49
CA SER A 321 -18.06 -56.74 -0.72
C SER A 321 -17.68 -58.15 -0.27
N GLN A 322 -16.92 -58.26 0.83
CA GLN A 322 -16.90 -59.47 1.61
C GLN A 322 -18.29 -59.58 2.21
N SER A 323 -19.14 -60.24 1.43
CA SER A 323 -20.21 -61.09 1.88
C SER A 323 -19.80 -61.75 3.20
N LEU A 324 -20.21 -61.15 4.32
CA LEU A 324 -20.42 -61.85 5.57
C LEU A 324 -21.60 -62.80 5.35
N ARG A 325 -21.30 -63.94 4.73
CA ARG A 325 -22.01 -65.19 4.97
C ARG A 325 -21.26 -65.89 6.08
N ARG A 326 -21.71 -65.68 7.31
CA ARG A 326 -21.95 -66.68 8.35
C ARG A 326 -22.65 -66.01 9.52
#